data_AF-S7I6Q1-F1
#
_entry.id   AF-S7I6Q1-F1
#
_cell.length_a   1.000
_cell.length_b   1.000
_cell.length_c   1.000
_cell.angle_alpha   90.00
_cell.angle_beta   90.00
_cell.angle_gamma   90.00
#
_symmetry.space_group_name_H-M   'P 1'
#
loop_
_entity.id
_entity.type
_entity.pdbx_description
1 polymer ?
#
loop_
_entity_poly.entity_id
_entity_poly.type
_entity_poly.pdbx_seq_one_letter_code
_entity_poly.pdbx_strand_id
1 'polypeptide(L)'
;MSISIHSYQFTTVPAQDYRALLKLRYKVFSERLHWELETHQGLESDEYDIPRAHYLYAKGDEGHLIGCWRILPTTQSYMLKDTFPELLGDVQAPQGERIYELSRFAVDKEFSAQSGGVSNVTMKMFQSLYHHAQSQGIERYVTVTSTGVEKLIKRLGIPCERVGDQQVHMLGDTRSVALLIPMNERYRDSVGA
;
A
#
# COMPACT_ATOMS: atom_id res chain seq x y z
N MET A 1 12.26 -16.98 11.51
CA MET A 1 12.27 -15.53 11.73
C MET A 1 10.88 -15.06 12.11
N SER A 2 10.75 -14.22 13.13
CA SER A 2 9.49 -13.60 13.52
C SER A 2 9.25 -12.33 12.71
N ILE A 3 7.99 -12.07 12.37
CA ILE A 3 7.55 -10.85 11.69
C ILE A 3 6.56 -10.19 12.64
N SER A 4 6.84 -8.94 13.01
CA SER A 4 5.94 -8.09 13.76
C SER A 4 5.32 -7.04 12.84
N ILE A 5 4.03 -6.74 13.05
CA ILE A 5 3.30 -5.73 12.28
C ILE A 5 2.99 -4.56 13.20
N HIS A 6 3.17 -3.36 12.66
CA HIS A 6 3.00 -2.08 13.33
C HIS A 6 2.05 -1.21 12.52
N SER A 7 1.25 -0.40 13.21
CA SER A 7 0.36 0.58 12.58
C SER A 7 0.34 1.85 13.40
N TYR A 8 0.68 2.97 12.78
CA TYR A 8 0.74 4.29 13.42
C TYR A 8 0.20 5.38 12.51
N GLN A 9 -0.39 6.42 13.10
CA GLN A 9 -0.59 7.70 12.40
C GLN A 9 0.76 8.39 12.18
N PHE A 10 0.87 9.21 11.13
CA PHE A 10 2.06 10.01 10.84
C PHE A 10 2.55 10.83 12.04
N THR A 11 1.63 11.38 12.84
CA THR A 11 1.98 12.17 14.04
C THR A 11 2.52 11.34 15.20
N THR A 12 2.39 10.01 15.13
CA THR A 12 2.72 9.07 16.23
C THR A 12 3.72 8.00 15.84
N VAL A 13 4.09 7.89 14.56
CA VAL A 13 5.09 6.93 14.12
C VAL A 13 6.45 7.27 14.74
N PRO A 14 7.17 6.30 15.35
CA PRO A 14 8.50 6.56 15.88
C PRO A 14 9.43 7.13 14.80
N ALA A 15 10.17 8.20 15.09
CA ALA A 15 10.98 8.90 14.08
C ALA A 15 11.97 7.99 13.35
N GLN A 16 12.55 7.01 14.06
CA GLN A 16 13.45 6.03 13.47
C GLN A 16 12.73 5.10 12.48
N ASP A 17 11.48 4.74 12.77
CA ASP A 17 10.65 3.87 11.92
C ASP A 17 10.18 4.64 10.70
N TYR A 18 9.77 5.90 10.88
CA TYR A 18 9.42 6.77 9.77
C TYR A 18 10.59 6.97 8.81
N ARG A 19 11.79 7.25 9.33
CA ARG A 19 12.98 7.31 8.49
C ARG A 19 13.27 6.00 7.76
N ALA A 20 13.05 4.85 8.41
CA ALA A 20 13.20 3.54 7.78
C ALA A 20 12.15 3.31 6.67
N LEU A 21 10.91 3.77 6.86
CA LEU A 21 9.85 3.75 5.83
C LEU A 21 10.29 4.51 4.58
N LEU A 22 10.78 5.74 4.73
CA LEU A 22 11.22 6.56 3.59
C LEU A 22 12.41 5.95 2.84
N LYS A 23 13.33 5.29 3.56
CA LYS A 23 14.44 4.53 2.95
C LYS A 23 13.95 3.31 2.18
N LEU A 24 13.04 2.52 2.76
CA LEU A 24 12.48 1.36 2.06
C LEU A 24 11.75 1.78 0.79
N ARG A 25 10.95 2.85 0.89
CA ARG A 25 10.26 3.45 -0.24
C ARG A 25 11.25 3.88 -1.32
N TYR A 26 12.33 4.59 -0.97
CA TYR A 26 13.38 4.97 -1.90
C TYR A 26 13.99 3.75 -2.63
N LYS A 27 14.41 2.71 -1.88
CA LYS A 27 14.95 1.46 -2.44
C LYS A 27 13.98 0.79 -3.42
N VAL A 28 12.69 0.80 -3.11
CA VAL A 28 11.68 0.16 -3.94
C VAL A 28 11.31 0.99 -5.17
N PHE A 29 10.93 2.25 -4.99
CA PHE A 29 10.34 3.05 -6.06
C PHE A 29 11.41 3.73 -6.93
N SER A 30 12.49 4.24 -6.33
CA SER A 30 13.56 4.90 -7.09
C SER A 30 14.59 3.89 -7.58
N GLU A 31 15.22 3.11 -6.70
CA GLU A 31 16.34 2.25 -7.12
C GLU A 31 15.90 1.03 -7.94
N ARG A 32 14.81 0.37 -7.54
CA ARG A 32 14.37 -0.87 -8.18
C ARG A 32 13.37 -0.68 -9.32
N LEU A 33 12.42 0.24 -9.15
CA LEU A 33 11.39 0.49 -10.16
C LEU A 33 11.72 1.65 -11.08
N HIS A 34 12.79 2.41 -10.81
CA HIS A 34 13.24 3.54 -11.62
C HIS A 34 12.16 4.60 -11.85
N TRP A 35 11.28 4.80 -10.86
CA TRP A 35 10.31 5.89 -10.92
C TRP A 35 11.04 7.22 -10.69
N GLU A 36 10.74 8.20 -11.54
CA GLU A 36 11.21 9.58 -11.39
C GLU A 36 10.42 10.26 -10.27
N LEU A 37 10.94 10.16 -9.05
CA LEU A 37 10.35 10.74 -7.84
C LEU A 37 11.28 11.79 -7.26
N GLU A 38 10.72 12.83 -6.66
CA GLU A 38 11.47 13.74 -5.82
C GLU A 38 11.98 12.99 -4.59
N THR A 39 13.31 12.97 -4.41
CA THR A 39 13.96 12.27 -3.30
C THR A 39 15.03 13.16 -2.71
N HIS A 40 15.25 13.03 -1.40
CA HIS A 40 16.28 13.79 -0.70
C HIS A 40 17.12 12.87 0.17
N GLN A 41 18.42 12.79 -0.11
CA GLN A 41 19.38 11.96 0.64
C GLN A 41 18.97 10.47 0.77
N GLY A 42 18.43 9.88 -0.31
CA GLY A 42 18.00 8.49 -0.32
C GLY A 42 16.74 8.22 0.50
N LEU A 43 15.90 9.24 0.69
CA LEU A 43 14.59 9.16 1.33
C LEU A 43 13.52 9.57 0.31
N GLU A 44 12.47 8.76 0.19
CA GLU A 44 11.31 9.07 -0.65
C GLU A 44 10.13 9.48 0.22
N SER A 45 9.70 10.73 0.07
CA SER A 45 8.55 11.35 0.73
C SER A 45 7.82 12.23 -0.28
N ASP A 46 6.52 12.37 -0.14
CA ASP A 46 5.69 13.19 -1.04
C ASP A 46 4.66 14.01 -0.23
N GLU A 47 3.87 14.85 -0.92
CA GLU A 47 2.86 15.71 -0.32
C GLU A 47 1.71 14.96 0.39
N TYR A 48 1.59 13.65 0.21
CA TYR A 48 0.57 12.82 0.86
C TYR A 48 1.04 12.23 2.20
N ASP A 49 2.30 12.47 2.59
CA ASP A 49 2.80 12.19 3.94
C ASP A 49 2.31 13.24 4.95
N ILE A 50 0.98 13.24 5.17
CA ILE A 50 0.27 14.22 5.98
C ILE A 50 -0.09 13.68 7.38
N PRO A 51 -0.46 14.55 8.35
CA PRO A 51 -0.85 14.12 9.70
C PRO A 51 -1.95 13.05 9.79
N ARG A 52 -2.85 12.98 8.80
CA ARG A 52 -3.92 11.97 8.73
C ARG A 52 -3.51 10.66 8.05
N ALA A 53 -2.30 10.56 7.51
CA ALA A 53 -1.79 9.32 6.95
C ALA A 53 -1.53 8.31 8.06
N HIS A 54 -1.86 7.05 7.81
CA HIS A 54 -1.43 5.92 8.62
C HIS A 54 -0.38 5.13 7.87
N TYR A 55 0.60 4.59 8.59
CA TYR A 55 1.58 3.66 8.05
C TYR A 55 1.39 2.30 8.69
N LEU A 56 1.21 1.29 7.86
CA LEU A 56 1.19 -0.11 8.26
C LEU A 56 2.49 -0.73 7.76
N TYR A 57 3.30 -1.31 8.64
CA TYR A 57 4.59 -1.86 8.25
C TYR A 57 4.99 -3.09 9.03
N ALA A 58 5.79 -3.91 8.38
CA ALA A 58 6.33 -5.15 8.90
C ALA A 58 7.80 -4.95 9.30
N LYS A 59 8.18 -5.53 10.43
CA LYS A 59 9.57 -5.62 10.91
C LYS A 59 9.99 -7.07 11.12
N GLY A 60 11.22 -7.39 10.73
CA GLY A 60 11.88 -8.67 11.04
C GLY A 60 12.53 -8.69 12.43
N ASP A 61 13.23 -9.77 12.75
CA ASP A 61 13.80 -10.07 14.08
C ASP A 61 14.81 -9.04 14.62
N GLU A 62 15.41 -8.23 13.75
CA GLU A 62 16.36 -7.16 14.13
C GLU A 62 15.75 -5.75 14.02
N GLY A 63 14.43 -5.66 13.94
CA GLY A 63 13.73 -4.38 13.77
C GLY A 63 13.86 -3.76 12.38
N HIS A 64 14.51 -4.46 11.44
CA HIS A 64 14.60 -4.04 10.04
C HIS A 64 13.20 -4.03 9.39
N LEU A 65 12.90 -2.96 8.66
CA LEU A 65 11.61 -2.76 8.02
C LEU A 65 11.57 -3.53 6.70
N ILE A 66 10.72 -4.55 6.62
CA ILE A 66 10.68 -5.50 5.49
C ILE A 66 9.56 -5.20 4.50
N GLY A 67 8.54 -4.45 4.92
CA GLY A 67 7.46 -4.02 4.04
C GLY A 67 6.61 -2.90 4.64
N CYS A 68 5.99 -2.09 3.81
CA CYS A 68 5.07 -1.04 4.25
C CYS A 68 3.92 -0.77 3.28
N TRP A 69 2.88 -0.12 3.83
CA TRP A 69 1.82 0.59 3.15
C TRP A 69 1.62 1.95 3.81
N ARG A 70 1.27 2.95 2.99
CA ARG A 70 0.59 4.16 3.44
C ARG A 70 -0.91 3.99 3.22
N ILE A 71 -1.69 4.43 4.22
CA ILE A 71 -3.15 4.38 4.24
C ILE A 71 -3.65 5.81 4.46
N LEU A 72 -4.53 6.31 3.58
CA LEU A 72 -4.93 7.72 3.57
C LEU A 72 -6.45 7.85 3.40
N PRO A 73 -7.16 8.68 4.18
CA PRO A 73 -8.60 8.88 3.98
C PRO A 73 -8.86 9.55 2.62
N THR A 74 -9.80 9.01 1.84
CA THR A 74 -10.18 9.59 0.53
C THR A 74 -10.90 10.93 0.65
N THR A 75 -11.28 11.33 1.86
CA THR A 75 -11.81 12.68 2.16
C THR A 75 -10.74 13.77 2.13
N GLN A 76 -9.46 13.40 2.04
CA GLN A 76 -8.35 14.32 1.79
C GLN A 76 -7.89 14.25 0.32
N SER A 77 -6.80 14.95 -0.02
CA SER A 77 -6.06 14.69 -1.25
C SER A 77 -5.46 13.28 -1.23
N TYR A 78 -5.50 12.58 -2.36
CA TYR A 78 -4.99 11.21 -2.50
C TYR A 78 -4.59 10.90 -3.94
N MET A 79 -3.69 9.95 -4.13
CA MET A 79 -2.96 9.77 -5.39
C MET A 79 -3.84 9.42 -6.59
N LEU A 80 -4.83 8.54 -6.44
CA LEU A 80 -5.70 8.18 -7.57
C LEU A 80 -6.42 9.41 -8.14
N LYS A 81 -6.87 10.33 -7.28
CA LYS A 81 -7.60 11.53 -7.70
C LYS A 81 -6.67 12.62 -8.22
N ASP A 82 -5.55 12.83 -7.53
CA ASP A 82 -4.73 14.03 -7.70
C ASP A 82 -3.45 13.78 -8.53
N THR A 83 -2.93 12.55 -8.55
CA THR A 83 -1.70 12.18 -9.29
C THR A 83 -1.98 11.30 -10.50
N PHE A 84 -2.97 10.40 -10.43
CA PHE A 84 -3.28 9.45 -11.51
C PHE A 84 -4.73 9.54 -12.03
N PRO A 85 -5.27 10.76 -12.29
CA PRO A 85 -6.65 10.92 -12.72
C PRO A 85 -6.96 10.24 -14.06
N GLU A 86 -5.96 9.94 -14.89
CA GLU A 86 -6.12 9.23 -16.16
C GLU A 86 -6.71 7.82 -15.99
N LEU A 87 -6.49 7.18 -14.84
CA LEU A 87 -7.09 5.88 -14.51
C LEU A 87 -8.60 5.97 -14.27
N LEU A 88 -9.13 7.18 -14.01
CA LEU A 88 -10.54 7.40 -13.73
C LEU A 88 -11.38 7.53 -15.01
N GLY A 89 -10.80 8.03 -16.10
CA GLY A 89 -11.56 8.46 -17.27
C GLY A 89 -12.65 9.47 -16.89
N ASP A 90 -13.89 9.20 -17.29
CA ASP A 90 -15.05 10.05 -16.97
C ASP A 90 -15.73 9.68 -15.63
N VAL A 91 -15.20 8.70 -14.89
CA VAL A 91 -15.78 8.22 -13.63
C VAL A 91 -15.28 9.05 -12.45
N GLN A 92 -16.17 9.39 -11.53
CA GLN A 92 -15.78 10.11 -10.31
C GLN A 92 -14.86 9.25 -9.42
N ALA A 93 -13.84 9.90 -8.85
CA ALA A 93 -12.90 9.25 -7.96
C ALA A 93 -13.62 8.73 -6.68
N PRO A 94 -13.34 7.48 -6.21
CA PRO A 94 -13.97 6.95 -5.00
C PRO A 94 -13.62 7.78 -3.76
N GLN A 95 -14.63 8.39 -3.15
CA GLN A 95 -14.48 9.24 -1.97
C GLN A 95 -15.55 8.93 -0.92
N GLY A 96 -15.15 8.81 0.35
CA GLY A 96 -16.08 8.65 1.46
C GLY A 96 -15.38 8.42 2.81
N GLU A 97 -16.11 8.64 3.91
CA GLU A 97 -15.60 8.52 5.30
C GLU A 97 -15.11 7.10 5.65
N ARG A 98 -15.59 6.08 4.92
CA ARG A 98 -15.22 4.66 5.11
C ARG A 98 -14.40 4.09 3.95
N ILE A 99 -13.89 4.96 3.07
CA ILE A 99 -13.06 4.59 1.92
C ILE A 99 -11.68 5.23 2.08
N TYR A 100 -10.64 4.39 2.04
CA TYR A 100 -9.25 4.83 2.23
C TYR A 100 -8.41 4.42 1.03
N GLU A 101 -7.43 5.24 0.65
CA GLU A 101 -6.42 4.89 -0.33
C GLU A 101 -5.31 4.05 0.32
N LEU A 102 -4.90 2.97 -0.34
CA LEU A 102 -3.61 2.31 -0.13
C LEU A 102 -2.61 2.76 -1.19
N SER A 103 -1.48 3.29 -0.74
CA SER A 103 -0.36 3.67 -1.60
C SER A 103 0.97 3.20 -1.01
N ARG A 104 2.05 3.33 -1.79
CA ARG A 104 3.42 3.00 -1.36
C ARG A 104 3.57 1.56 -0.81
N PHE A 105 2.97 0.58 -1.52
CA PHE A 105 3.24 -0.82 -1.23
C PHE A 105 4.70 -1.17 -1.56
N ALA A 106 5.55 -1.19 -0.54
CA ALA A 106 6.96 -1.49 -0.69
C ALA A 106 7.28 -2.75 0.09
N VAL A 107 7.95 -3.71 -0.54
CA VAL A 107 8.46 -4.93 0.11
C VAL A 107 9.91 -5.10 -0.31
N ASP A 108 10.78 -5.29 0.68
CA ASP A 108 12.17 -5.67 0.46
C ASP A 108 12.24 -7.15 0.08
N LYS A 109 12.57 -7.42 -1.19
CA LYS A 109 12.61 -8.79 -1.73
C LYS A 109 13.76 -9.61 -1.18
N GLU A 110 14.89 -8.99 -0.87
CA GLU A 110 16.11 -9.67 -0.41
C GLU A 110 15.91 -10.17 1.01
N PHE A 111 15.42 -9.31 1.90
CA PHE A 111 15.10 -9.67 3.28
C PHE A 111 13.92 -10.63 3.35
N SER A 112 12.89 -10.41 2.53
CA SER A 112 11.75 -11.32 2.50
C SER A 112 12.13 -12.75 2.10
N ALA A 113 13.12 -12.94 1.22
CA ALA A 113 13.60 -14.27 0.86
C ALA A 113 14.23 -15.02 2.06
N GLN A 114 14.86 -14.28 2.97
CA GLN A 114 15.47 -14.82 4.18
C GLN A 114 14.45 -15.06 5.30
N SER A 115 13.34 -14.31 5.34
CA SER A 115 12.28 -14.41 6.36
C SER A 115 11.12 -15.38 6.04
N GLY A 116 11.40 -16.47 5.32
CA GLY A 116 10.38 -17.45 4.93
C GLY A 116 9.64 -17.11 3.62
N GLY A 117 10.20 -16.20 2.82
CA GLY A 117 9.73 -15.85 1.48
C GLY A 117 8.83 -14.60 1.43
N VAL A 118 8.89 -13.88 0.30
CA VAL A 118 8.03 -12.72 -0.03
C VAL A 118 6.55 -13.02 0.19
N SER A 119 6.11 -14.26 -0.05
CA SER A 119 4.72 -14.67 0.13
C SER A 119 4.27 -14.62 1.59
N ASN A 120 5.14 -14.92 2.57
CA ASN A 120 4.76 -14.94 3.99
C ASN A 120 4.61 -13.51 4.53
N VAL A 121 5.57 -12.63 4.24
CA VAL A 121 5.51 -11.20 4.60
C VAL A 121 4.28 -10.56 3.99
N THR A 122 4.06 -10.77 2.70
CA THR A 122 2.93 -10.20 1.98
C THR A 122 1.59 -10.68 2.56
N MET A 123 1.45 -11.97 2.86
CA MET A 123 0.22 -12.50 3.48
C MET A 123 -0.05 -11.88 4.86
N LYS A 124 0.97 -11.79 5.73
CA LYS A 124 0.82 -11.14 7.04
C LYS A 124 0.45 -9.67 6.93
N MET A 125 1.00 -8.95 5.95
CA MET A 125 0.62 -7.57 5.70
C MET A 125 -0.84 -7.47 5.22
N PHE A 126 -1.30 -8.35 4.32
CA PHE A 126 -2.71 -8.38 3.88
C PHE A 126 -3.68 -8.73 5.02
N GLN A 127 -3.33 -9.67 5.90
CA GLN A 127 -4.08 -9.95 7.14
C GLN A 127 -4.19 -8.69 8.01
N SER A 128 -3.08 -7.98 8.17
CA SER A 128 -3.03 -6.79 9.02
C SER A 128 -3.82 -5.62 8.44
N LEU A 129 -3.92 -5.50 7.10
CA LEU A 129 -4.80 -4.52 6.47
C LEU A 129 -6.27 -4.76 6.84
N TYR A 130 -6.70 -6.03 6.95
CA TYR A 130 -8.06 -6.35 7.39
C TYR A 130 -8.28 -5.93 8.83
N HIS A 131 -7.40 -6.31 9.76
CA HIS A 131 -7.53 -5.92 11.17
C HIS A 131 -7.48 -4.40 11.33
N HIS A 132 -6.62 -3.71 10.58
CA HIS A 132 -6.57 -2.26 10.56
C HIS A 132 -7.92 -1.68 10.10
N ALA A 133 -8.47 -2.19 8.99
CA ALA A 133 -9.76 -1.75 8.48
C ALA A 133 -10.88 -1.91 9.50
N GLN A 134 -10.97 -3.08 10.16
CA GLN A 134 -11.96 -3.33 11.20
C GLN A 134 -11.81 -2.36 12.39
N SER A 135 -10.56 -2.09 12.82
CA SER A 135 -10.30 -1.17 13.93
C SER A 135 -10.67 0.29 13.63
N GLN A 136 -10.61 0.69 12.36
CA GLN A 136 -10.86 2.06 11.91
C GLN A 136 -12.24 2.24 11.27
N GLY A 137 -13.05 1.18 11.17
CA GLY A 137 -14.36 1.22 10.49
C GLY A 137 -14.27 1.44 8.98
N ILE A 138 -13.19 1.00 8.35
CA ILE A 138 -12.96 1.11 6.90
C ILE A 138 -13.68 -0.04 6.20
N GLU A 139 -14.52 0.30 5.23
CA GLU A 139 -15.29 -0.69 4.46
C GLU A 139 -14.59 -1.07 3.16
N ARG A 140 -13.83 -0.14 2.56
CA ARG A 140 -13.16 -0.35 1.28
C ARG A 140 -11.82 0.36 1.22
N TYR A 141 -10.86 -0.29 0.58
CA TYR A 141 -9.65 0.37 0.13
C TYR A 141 -9.71 0.63 -1.37
N VAL A 142 -9.23 1.79 -1.81
CA VAL A 142 -8.91 2.08 -3.21
C VAL A 142 -7.39 2.10 -3.38
N THR A 143 -6.85 1.64 -4.51
CA THR A 143 -5.40 1.65 -4.72
C THR A 143 -5.06 1.74 -6.20
N VAL A 144 -4.04 2.53 -6.53
CA VAL A 144 -3.34 2.44 -7.81
C VAL A 144 -2.20 1.44 -7.66
N THR A 145 -2.21 0.41 -8.50
CA THR A 145 -1.23 -0.67 -8.38
C THR A 145 -0.86 -1.26 -9.73
N SER A 146 0.25 -1.99 -9.77
CA SER A 146 0.66 -2.67 -11.00
C SER A 146 -0.23 -3.88 -11.30
N THR A 147 -0.36 -4.23 -12.58
CA THR A 147 -1.03 -5.46 -13.01
C THR A 147 -0.39 -6.73 -12.43
N GLY A 148 0.89 -6.67 -12.01
CA GLY A 148 1.54 -7.76 -11.28
C GLY A 148 0.97 -7.96 -9.88
N VAL A 149 0.72 -6.87 -9.15
CA VAL A 149 0.07 -6.90 -7.83
C VAL A 149 -1.40 -7.27 -7.96
N GLU A 150 -2.12 -6.77 -8.98
CA GLU A 150 -3.50 -7.20 -9.29
C GLU A 150 -3.58 -8.74 -9.45
N LYS A 151 -2.66 -9.33 -10.22
CA LYS A 151 -2.59 -10.79 -10.40
C LYS A 151 -2.31 -11.52 -9.09
N LEU A 152 -1.45 -10.96 -8.23
CA LEU A 152 -1.19 -11.52 -6.91
C LEU A 152 -2.45 -11.50 -6.04
N ILE A 153 -3.13 -10.36 -5.94
CA ILE A 153 -4.40 -10.20 -5.20
C ILE A 153 -5.42 -11.24 -5.67
N LYS A 154 -5.62 -11.36 -6.98
CA LYS A 154 -6.53 -12.34 -7.59
C LYS A 154 -6.13 -13.79 -7.27
N ARG A 155 -4.84 -14.12 -7.31
CA ARG A 155 -4.32 -15.46 -6.96
C ARG A 155 -4.55 -15.80 -5.49
N LEU A 156 -4.50 -14.81 -4.60
CA LEU A 156 -4.80 -14.98 -3.18
C LEU A 156 -6.31 -15.07 -2.87
N GLY A 157 -7.18 -14.95 -3.88
CA GLY A 157 -8.64 -15.00 -3.70
C GLY A 157 -9.25 -13.71 -3.15
N ILE A 158 -8.42 -12.71 -2.84
CA ILE A 158 -8.83 -11.42 -2.28
C ILE A 158 -9.81 -10.74 -3.24
N PRO A 159 -11.02 -10.36 -2.77
CA PRO A 159 -12.00 -9.70 -3.61
C PRO A 159 -11.45 -8.34 -4.03
N CYS A 160 -11.50 -8.06 -5.34
CA CYS A 160 -11.17 -6.75 -5.89
C CYS A 160 -11.90 -6.56 -7.21
N GLU A 161 -12.18 -5.31 -7.54
CA GLU A 161 -12.68 -4.89 -8.85
C GLU A 161 -11.85 -3.71 -9.35
N ARG A 162 -11.74 -3.56 -10.67
CA ARG A 162 -11.16 -2.35 -11.24
C ARG A 162 -12.19 -1.22 -11.14
N VAL A 163 -11.71 -0.01 -10.85
CA VAL A 163 -12.52 1.22 -10.83
C VAL A 163 -11.96 2.23 -11.82
N GLY A 164 -12.68 3.33 -12.01
CA GLY A 164 -12.35 4.30 -13.05
C GLY A 164 -12.79 3.80 -14.43
N ASP A 165 -11.93 3.95 -15.44
CA ASP A 165 -12.19 3.47 -16.79
C ASP A 165 -11.95 1.95 -16.97
N GLN A 166 -11.44 1.30 -15.91
CA GLN A 166 -11.16 -0.13 -15.80
C GLN A 166 -10.08 -0.65 -16.77
N GLN A 167 -9.39 0.25 -17.45
CA GLN A 167 -8.32 -0.08 -18.39
C GLN A 167 -6.97 -0.23 -17.69
N VAL A 168 -6.00 -0.75 -18.43
CA VAL A 168 -4.60 -0.76 -18.01
C VAL A 168 -3.93 0.47 -18.60
N HIS A 169 -3.33 1.30 -17.75
CA HIS A 169 -2.58 2.48 -18.15
C HIS A 169 -1.08 2.27 -17.92
N MET A 170 -0.26 3.01 -18.67
CA MET A 170 1.18 3.08 -18.42
C MET A 170 1.46 4.27 -17.51
N LEU A 171 1.91 4.01 -16.29
CA LEU A 171 2.41 5.02 -15.37
C LEU A 171 3.93 4.88 -15.33
N GLY A 172 4.64 5.78 -16.04
CA GLY A 172 6.03 5.53 -16.44
C GLY A 172 6.13 4.19 -17.20
N ASP A 173 7.06 3.33 -16.80
CA ASP A 173 7.23 1.99 -17.37
C ASP A 173 6.34 0.91 -16.73
N THR A 174 5.43 1.29 -15.83
CA THR A 174 4.61 0.34 -15.07
C THR A 174 3.18 0.25 -15.60
N ARG A 175 2.78 -0.94 -16.05
CA ARG A 175 1.38 -1.28 -16.36
C ARG A 175 0.54 -1.28 -15.09
N SER A 176 -0.35 -0.31 -14.97
CA SER A 176 -1.07 0.00 -13.74
C SER A 176 -2.58 0.01 -13.92
N VAL A 177 -3.29 -0.22 -12.82
CA VAL A 177 -4.75 -0.25 -12.71
C VAL A 177 -5.17 0.39 -11.39
N ALA A 178 -6.39 0.93 -11.33
CA ALA A 178 -7.03 1.32 -10.09
C ALA A 178 -7.94 0.19 -9.60
N LEU A 179 -7.78 -0.24 -8.35
CA LEU A 179 -8.59 -1.29 -7.73
C LEU A 179 -9.38 -0.75 -6.55
N LEU A 180 -10.59 -1.27 -6.37
CA LEU A 180 -11.38 -1.15 -5.15
C LEU A 180 -11.46 -2.54 -4.48
N ILE A 181 -11.16 -2.59 -3.19
CA ILE A 181 -10.98 -3.81 -2.41
C ILE A 181 -11.93 -3.73 -1.20
N PRO A 182 -13.03 -4.51 -1.16
CA PRO A 182 -13.94 -4.52 -0.03
C PRO A 182 -13.37 -5.29 1.17
N MET A 183 -13.52 -4.72 2.37
CA MET A 183 -13.08 -5.30 3.65
C MET A 183 -14.19 -6.17 4.26
N ASN A 184 -14.67 -7.15 3.50
CA ASN A 184 -15.78 -8.04 3.87
C ASN A 184 -15.29 -9.44 4.31
N GLU A 185 -16.23 -10.34 4.61
CA GLU A 185 -15.92 -11.72 5.02
C GLU A 185 -15.11 -12.48 3.98
N ARG A 186 -15.35 -12.25 2.68
CA ARG A 186 -14.56 -12.89 1.62
C ARG A 186 -13.10 -12.44 1.66
N TYR A 187 -12.83 -11.18 1.98
CA TYR A 187 -11.46 -10.73 2.23
C TYR A 187 -10.86 -11.47 3.43
N ARG A 188 -11.56 -11.48 4.57
CA ARG A 188 -11.15 -12.16 5.81
C ARG A 188 -10.73 -13.60 5.54
N ASP A 189 -11.59 -14.36 4.85
CA ASP A 189 -11.38 -15.77 4.57
C ASP A 189 -10.20 -15.99 3.62
N SER A 190 -9.99 -15.09 2.65
CA SER A 190 -8.88 -15.18 1.68
C SER A 190 -7.51 -15.00 2.33
N VAL A 191 -7.44 -14.21 3.40
CA VAL A 191 -6.18 -13.94 4.12
C VAL A 191 -6.05 -14.75 5.40
N GLY A 192 -7.10 -15.44 5.86
CA GLY A 192 -7.11 -16.19 7.12
C GLY A 192 -6.96 -15.29 8.34
N ALA A 193 -7.70 -14.17 8.36
CA ALA A 193 -7.73 -13.19 9.47
C ALA A 193 -8.94 -13.38 10.40
#